data_AF-A0A530LBJ4-F1
#
_entry.id   AF-A0A530LBJ4-F1
#
_cell.length_a   1.000
_cell.length_b   1.000
_cell.length_c   1.000
_cell.angle_alpha   90.00
_cell.angle_beta   90.00
_cell.angle_gamma   90.00
#
_symmetry.space_group_name_H-M   'P 1'
#
loop_
_entity.id
_entity.type
_entity.pdbx_description
1 polymer ?
#
loop_
_entity_poly.entity_id
_entity_poly.type
_entity_poly.pdbx_seq_one_letter_code
_entity_poly.pdbx_strand_id
1 'polypeptide(L)' 'MSTIELRKVTKRFGSFTAVKDVDLSVAAGEVVCLLGPSGCGKTTTLRV' A
#
# COMPACT_ATOMS: atom_id res chain seq x y z
N MET A 1 11.13 8.91 -16.38
CA MET A 1 9.77 8.38 -16.14
C MET A 1 9.79 7.68 -14.79
N SER A 2 8.96 8.10 -13.84
CA SER A 2 8.97 7.57 -12.47
C SER A 2 7.90 6.49 -12.32
N THR A 3 8.34 5.31 -11.87
CA THR A 3 7.48 4.16 -11.51
C THR A 3 7.51 4.02 -9.99
N ILE A 4 6.38 3.65 -9.38
CA ILE A 4 6.30 3.39 -7.93
C ILE A 4 6.29 1.87 -7.73
N GLU A 5 7.12 1.36 -6.81
CA GLU A 5 7.12 -0.04 -6.40
C GLU A 5 7.14 -0.17 -4.88
N LEU A 6 6.17 -0.91 -4.35
CA LEU A 6 6.17 -1.47 -3.00
C LEU A 6 6.52 -2.95 -3.12
N ARG A 7 7.52 -3.39 -2.36
CA ARG A 7 7.98 -4.79 -2.32
C ARG A 7 7.91 -5.30 -0.89
N LYS A 8 7.07 -6.33 -0.66
CA LYS A 8 6.89 -6.99 0.65
C LYS A 8 6.65 -6.03 1.81
N VAL A 9 5.91 -4.94 1.56
CA VAL A 9 5.74 -3.87 2.54
C VAL A 9 4.85 -4.35 3.67
N THR A 10 5.34 -4.20 4.90
CA THR A 10 4.61 -4.48 6.12
C THR A 10 4.60 -3.24 7.00
N LYS A 11 3.41 -2.77 7.40
CA LYS A 11 3.24 -1.68 8.36
C LYS A 11 2.51 -2.16 9.60
N ARG A 12 3.14 -1.97 10.75
CA ARG A 12 2.61 -2.28 12.08
C ARG A 12 2.48 -1.04 12.94
N PHE A 13 1.47 -1.05 13.80
CA PHE A 13 1.24 -0.08 14.87
C PHE A 13 1.15 -0.88 16.17
N GLY A 14 2.27 -0.97 16.90
CA GLY A 14 2.38 -1.89 18.04
C GLY A 14 2.16 -3.35 17.60
N SER A 15 1.20 -4.04 18.24
CA SER A 15 0.81 -5.41 17.89
C SER A 15 -0.13 -5.50 16.68
N PHE A 16 -0.73 -4.40 16.25
CA PHE A 16 -1.66 -4.38 15.12
C PHE A 16 -0.91 -4.29 13.79
N THR A 17 -1.20 -5.20 12.86
CA THR A 17 -0.64 -5.19 11.51
C THR A 17 -1.65 -4.58 10.53
N ALA A 18 -1.40 -3.35 10.10
CA ALA A 18 -2.28 -2.61 9.20
C ALA A 18 -2.05 -2.97 7.72
N VAL A 19 -0.80 -3.28 7.36
CA VAL A 19 -0.41 -3.76 6.02
C VAL A 19 0.54 -4.92 6.23
N LYS A 20 0.33 -6.04 5.55
CA LYS A 20 1.15 -7.25 5.69
C LYS A 20 1.60 -7.73 4.32
N ASP A 21 2.91 -7.72 4.10
CA ASP A 21 3.58 -8.31 2.95
C ASP A 21 2.94 -7.92 1.59
N VAL A 22 2.73 -6.62 1.38
CA VAL A 22 2.08 -6.12 0.17
C VAL A 22 3.11 -5.79 -0.90
N ASP A 23 2.91 -6.35 -2.08
CA ASP A 23 3.56 -5.97 -3.33
C ASP A 23 2.60 -5.12 -4.19
N LEU A 24 3.08 -3.98 -4.69
CA LEU A 24 2.34 -3.10 -5.59
C LEU A 24 3.30 -2.42 -6.56
N SER A 25 2.99 -2.45 -7.84
CA SER A 25 3.71 -1.68 -8.87
C SER A 25 2.73 -0.75 -9.57
N VAL A 26 3.11 0.52 -9.72
CA VAL A 26 2.33 1.52 -10.46
C VAL A 26 3.23 2.12 -11.54
N ALA A 27 2.84 1.92 -12.79
CA ALA A 27 3.58 2.41 -13.94
C ALA A 27 3.47 3.95 -14.07
N ALA A 28 4.44 4.56 -14.76
CA ALA A 28 4.41 5.99 -15.02
C ALA A 28 3.15 6.38 -15.82
N GLY A 29 2.37 7.33 -15.29
CA GLY A 29 1.13 7.78 -15.90
C GLY A 29 -0.10 6.92 -15.60
N GLU A 30 0.06 5.84 -14.83
CA GLU A 30 -1.05 4.99 -14.40
C GLU A 30 -1.80 5.62 -13.22
N VAL A 31 -3.13 5.55 -13.25
CA VAL A 31 -4.00 5.98 -12.16
C VAL A 31 -4.58 4.75 -11.48
N VAL A 32 -4.18 4.52 -10.22
CA VAL A 32 -4.60 3.36 -9.43
C VAL A 32 -5.45 3.81 -8.25
N CYS A 33 -6.49 3.04 -7.94
CA CYS A 33 -7.33 3.23 -6.76
C CYS A 33 -7.21 2.03 -5.82
N LEU A 34 -7.03 2.29 -4.53
CA LEU A 34 -7.11 1.24 -3.50
C LEU A 34 -8.56 1.17 -2.99
N LEU A 35 -9.23 0.04 -3.19
CA LEU A 35 -10.62 -0.18 -2.78
C LEU A 35 -10.73 -1.27 -1.70
N GLY A 36 -11.63 -1.06 -0.74
CA GLY A 36 -11.93 -2.06 0.30
C GLY A 36 -12.62 -1.46 1.53
N PRO A 37 -13.06 -2.30 2.49
CA PRO A 37 -13.76 -1.87 3.71
C PRO A 37 -12.95 -0.91 4.59
N SER A 38 -13.61 -0.21 5.52
CA SER A 38 -12.89 0.61 6.50
C SER A 38 -11.91 -0.23 7.32
N GLY A 39 -10.70 0.30 7.57
CA GLY A 39 -9.67 -0.40 8.34
C GLY A 39 -8.80 -1.42 7.57
N CYS A 40 -9.04 -1.67 6.28
CA CYS A 40 -8.27 -2.67 5.52
C CYS A 40 -6.85 -2.24 5.08
N GLY A 41 -6.36 -1.08 5.54
CA GLY A 41 -4.98 -0.64 5.29
C GLY A 41 -4.76 0.33 4.11
N LYS A 42 -5.79 0.71 3.34
CA LYS A 42 -5.66 1.62 2.17
C LYS A 42 -4.88 2.92 2.46
N THR A 43 -5.38 3.71 3.41
CA THR A 43 -4.76 4.99 3.79
C THR A 43 -3.37 4.77 4.40
N THR A 44 -3.15 3.61 5.03
CA THR A 44 -1.84 3.23 5.51
C THR A 44 -0.89 2.97 4.35
N THR A 45 -1.29 2.19 3.34
CA THR A 45 -0.49 1.90 2.13
C THR A 45 -0.13 3.17 1.35
N LEU A 46 -1.05 4.15 1.25
CA LEU A 46 -0.78 5.44 0.57
C LEU A 46 0.17 6.38 1.34
N ARG A 47 0.47 6.10 2.61
CA ARG A 47 1.31 6.93 3.48
C ARG A 47 2.65 6.30 3.85
N VAL A 48 2.92 5.09 3.35
CA VAL A 48 4.25 4.46 3.44
C VAL A 48 5.15 5.10 2.40
#